data_AF-A0A954YYT9-F1
#
_entry.id   AF-A0A954YYT9-F1
#
_cell.length_a   1.000
_cell.length_b   1.000
_cell.length_c   1.000
_cell.angle_alpha   90.00
_cell.angle_beta   90.00
_cell.angle_gamma   90.00
#
_symmetry.space_group_name_H-M   'P 1'
#
loop_
_entity.id
_entity.type
_entity.pdbx_description
1 polymer ?
#
loop_
_entity_poly.entity_id
_entity_poly.type
_entity_poly.pdbx_seq_one_letter_code
_entity_poly.pdbx_strand_id
1 'polypeptide(L)'
;MDDGTRTKDGWFGPFLVATTACILTVTILGSIGILAWRFYDRWQLQDRVRTLVLSLENRSADELAEKAAQLKERPKVAKYVLPQIRAAIVRSPSEQQQWAAIRIGEAFISDRSMEDALFRLRSSPRERIAAEATRILSLVEPPSRAAERLGACLKDAQCGAVKDEACAGLLRLGEVGLAEMRTHMNALNVGRRLWLVRYVNDRGGVNRQAWLQMLAKDEDTAVRTAAVAALAGPVTQSAHRDAETPQIASTGG
;
A
#
# COMPACT_ATOMS: atom_id res chain seq x y z
N MET A 1 -27.59 86.86 -18.52
CA MET A 1 -28.02 85.92 -17.46
C MET A 1 -28.05 84.54 -18.07
N ASP A 2 -26.90 83.90 -17.91
CA ASP A 2 -26.62 82.46 -17.77
C ASP A 2 -27.19 81.50 -18.80
N ASP A 3 -26.36 81.34 -19.83
CA ASP A 3 -25.75 80.09 -20.28
C ASP A 3 -26.55 78.79 -20.12
N GLY A 4 -27.11 78.38 -21.24
CA GLY A 4 -27.57 77.02 -21.46
C GLY A 4 -26.39 76.06 -21.55
N THR A 5 -26.07 75.40 -20.44
CA THR A 5 -25.36 74.12 -20.46
C THR A 5 -26.34 73.03 -20.92
N ARG A 6 -26.64 73.01 -22.23
CA ARG A 6 -27.18 71.81 -22.89
C ARG A 6 -26.06 70.78 -22.83
N THR A 7 -26.11 69.91 -21.83
CA THR A 7 -25.30 68.71 -21.79
C THR A 7 -25.58 67.97 -23.09
N LYS A 8 -24.56 67.86 -23.95
CA LYS A 8 -24.56 66.89 -25.03
C LYS A 8 -24.57 65.53 -24.34
N ASP A 9 -25.75 65.04 -24.00
CA ASP A 9 -25.97 63.69 -23.48
C ASP A 9 -25.46 62.75 -24.56
N GLY A 10 -24.19 62.33 -24.37
CA GLY A 10 -23.40 61.71 -25.40
C GLY A 10 -24.03 60.40 -25.81
N TRP A 11 -24.49 60.33 -27.06
CA TRP A 11 -24.98 59.11 -27.71
C TRP A 11 -24.02 57.90 -27.59
N PHE A 12 -22.74 58.15 -27.31
CA PHE A 12 -21.74 57.13 -27.01
C PHE A 12 -21.96 56.40 -25.68
N GLY A 13 -22.62 57.02 -24.70
CA GLY A 13 -22.88 56.42 -23.38
C GLY A 13 -23.71 55.14 -23.45
N PRO A 14 -24.93 55.17 -24.03
CA PRO A 14 -25.78 53.98 -24.17
C PRO A 14 -25.13 52.86 -25.00
N PHE A 15 -24.38 53.21 -26.05
CA PHE A 15 -23.70 52.23 -26.91
C PHE A 15 -22.56 51.50 -26.18
N LEU A 16 -21.75 52.22 -25.40
CA LEU A 16 -20.70 51.62 -24.57
C LEU A 16 -21.30 50.71 -23.50
N VAL A 17 -22.39 51.12 -22.86
CA VAL A 17 -23.09 50.30 -21.84
C VAL A 17 -23.66 49.02 -22.45
N ALA A 18 -24.30 49.09 -23.62
CA ALA A 18 -24.82 47.91 -24.31
C ALA A 18 -23.71 46.93 -24.74
N THR A 19 -22.60 47.45 -25.27
CA THR A 19 -21.47 46.62 -25.74
C THR A 19 -20.76 45.94 -24.57
N THR A 20 -20.54 46.66 -23.46
CA THR A 20 -19.96 46.09 -22.24
C THR A 20 -20.87 45.05 -21.60
N ALA A 21 -22.20 45.25 -21.59
CA ALA A 21 -23.15 44.25 -21.12
C ALA A 21 -23.13 42.95 -21.96
N CYS A 22 -23.00 43.07 -23.29
CA CYS A 22 -22.86 41.91 -24.19
C CYS A 22 -21.54 41.15 -23.95
N ILE A 23 -20.42 41.86 -23.82
CA ILE A 23 -19.13 41.22 -23.53
C ILE A 23 -19.16 40.54 -22.15
N LEU A 24 -19.75 41.18 -21.15
CA LEU A 24 -19.90 40.62 -19.80
C LEU A 24 -20.72 39.33 -19.82
N THR A 25 -21.86 39.32 -20.52
CA THR A 25 -22.73 38.14 -20.63
C THR A 25 -22.04 36.99 -21.37
N VAL A 26 -21.35 37.26 -22.48
CA VAL A 26 -20.54 36.22 -23.18
C VAL A 26 -19.43 35.68 -22.28
N THR A 27 -18.80 36.53 -21.48
CA THR A 27 -17.73 36.13 -20.55
C THR A 27 -18.26 35.26 -19.40
N ILE A 28 -19.42 35.63 -18.84
CA ILE A 28 -20.11 34.86 -17.79
C ILE A 28 -20.55 33.49 -18.35
N LEU A 29 -21.20 33.47 -19.53
CA LEU A 29 -21.62 32.23 -20.18
C LEU A 29 -20.43 31.33 -20.53
N GLY A 30 -19.34 31.89 -21.04
CA GLY A 30 -18.10 31.16 -21.30
C GLY A 30 -17.51 30.56 -20.02
N SER A 31 -17.51 31.32 -18.92
CA SER A 31 -17.01 30.86 -17.62
C SER A 31 -17.87 29.73 -17.04
N ILE A 32 -19.20 29.83 -17.14
CA ILE A 32 -20.13 28.77 -16.72
C ILE A 32 -19.91 27.51 -17.57
N GLY A 33 -19.74 27.66 -18.89
CA GLY A 33 -19.46 26.54 -19.80
C GLY A 33 -18.17 25.80 -19.44
N ILE A 34 -17.07 26.52 -19.19
CA ILE A 34 -15.79 25.93 -18.76
C ILE A 34 -15.94 25.23 -17.40
N LEU A 35 -16.69 25.82 -16.47
CA LEU A 35 -16.94 25.22 -15.16
C LEU A 35 -17.77 23.93 -15.26
N ALA A 36 -18.83 23.95 -16.06
CA ALA A 36 -19.68 22.80 -16.32
C ALA A 36 -18.89 21.66 -17.01
N TRP A 37 -18.06 21.98 -17.99
CA TRP A 37 -17.18 21.00 -18.65
C TRP A 37 -16.18 20.38 -17.67
N ARG A 38 -15.53 21.18 -16.82
CA ARG A 38 -14.62 20.68 -15.78
C ARG A 38 -15.33 19.83 -14.74
N PHE A 39 -16.56 20.16 -14.40
CA PHE A 39 -17.38 19.36 -13.49
C PHE A 39 -17.74 18.01 -14.11
N TYR A 40 -18.15 18.01 -15.38
CA TYR A 40 -18.48 16.81 -16.13
C TYR A 40 -17.27 15.87 -16.28
N ASP A 41 -16.09 16.40 -16.63
CA ASP A 41 -14.86 15.63 -16.76
C ASP A 41 -14.46 14.96 -15.42
N ARG A 42 -14.59 15.69 -14.30
CA ARG A 42 -14.37 15.12 -12.96
C ARG A 42 -15.37 14.01 -12.63
N TRP A 43 -16.64 14.19 -12.97
CA TRP A 43 -17.68 13.20 -12.72
C TRP A 43 -17.44 11.92 -13.54
N GLN A 44 -17.16 12.05 -14.84
CA GLN A 44 -16.79 10.91 -15.68
C GLN A 44 -15.55 10.18 -15.16
N LEU A 45 -14.52 10.94 -14.74
CA LEU A 45 -13.31 10.34 -14.19
C LEU A 45 -13.63 9.54 -12.92
N GLN A 46 -14.42 10.08 -12.00
CA GLN A 46 -14.84 9.37 -10.80
C GLN A 46 -15.62 8.09 -11.11
N ASP A 47 -16.51 8.13 -12.09
CA ASP A 47 -17.29 6.95 -12.50
C ASP A 47 -16.39 5.86 -13.10
N ARG A 48 -15.42 6.24 -13.93
CA ARG A 48 -14.40 5.32 -14.46
C ARG A 48 -13.54 4.73 -13.34
N VAL A 49 -13.12 5.53 -12.36
CA VAL A 49 -12.35 5.04 -11.20
C VAL A 49 -13.20 4.09 -10.37
N ARG A 50 -14.47 4.41 -10.11
CA ARG A 50 -15.39 3.54 -9.37
C ARG A 50 -15.58 2.21 -10.08
N THR A 51 -15.82 2.23 -11.39
CA THR A 51 -15.95 1.04 -12.22
C THR A 51 -14.66 0.20 -12.19
N LEU A 52 -13.50 0.85 -12.24
CA LEU A 52 -12.22 0.17 -12.10
C LEU A 52 -12.10 -0.52 -10.73
N VAL A 53 -12.41 0.17 -9.63
CA VAL A 53 -12.35 -0.37 -8.26
C VAL A 53 -13.33 -1.53 -8.05
N LEU A 54 -14.53 -1.45 -8.62
CA LEU A 54 -15.50 -2.55 -8.60
C LEU A 54 -15.01 -3.74 -9.44
N SER A 55 -14.34 -3.49 -10.56
CA SER A 55 -13.79 -4.56 -11.41
C SER A 55 -12.61 -5.30 -10.79
N LEU A 56 -11.97 -4.77 -9.74
CA LEU A 56 -10.76 -5.35 -9.15
C LEU A 56 -10.99 -6.76 -8.58
N GLU A 57 -12.19 -7.01 -8.07
CA GLU A 57 -12.55 -8.28 -7.44
C GLU A 57 -12.41 -9.47 -8.41
N ASN A 58 -12.66 -9.24 -9.69
CA ASN A 58 -12.69 -10.27 -10.73
C ASN A 58 -11.36 -10.39 -11.50
N ARG A 59 -10.31 -9.67 -11.07
CA ARG A 59 -9.02 -9.66 -11.77
C ARG A 59 -8.07 -10.69 -11.19
N SER A 60 -7.24 -11.27 -12.06
CA SER A 60 -6.15 -12.16 -11.65
C SER A 60 -5.00 -11.37 -11.00
N ALA A 61 -4.10 -12.07 -10.32
CA ALA A 61 -2.92 -11.44 -9.70
C ALA A 61 -2.03 -10.72 -10.72
N ASP A 62 -1.86 -11.31 -11.91
CA ASP A 62 -1.05 -10.75 -13.00
C ASP A 62 -1.68 -9.48 -13.58
N GLU A 63 -3.01 -9.49 -13.77
CA GLU A 63 -3.75 -8.30 -14.21
C GLU A 63 -3.68 -7.17 -13.18
N LEU A 64 -3.71 -7.48 -11.88
CA LEU A 64 -3.57 -6.49 -10.82
C LEU A 64 -2.16 -5.88 -10.83
N ALA A 65 -1.12 -6.69 -11.06
CA ALA A 65 0.26 -6.23 -11.20
C ALA A 65 0.44 -5.32 -12.43
N GLU A 66 -0.11 -5.72 -13.58
CA GLU A 66 -0.10 -4.92 -14.80
C GLU A 66 -0.82 -3.57 -14.59
N LYS A 67 -2.00 -3.60 -13.95
CA LYS A 67 -2.74 -2.36 -13.63
C LYS A 67 -1.97 -1.46 -12.67
N ALA A 68 -1.31 -2.03 -11.68
CA ALA A 68 -0.46 -1.26 -10.77
C ALA A 68 0.71 -0.59 -11.51
N ALA A 69 1.35 -1.30 -12.45
CA ALA A 69 2.40 -0.75 -13.31
C ALA A 69 1.87 0.38 -14.21
N GLN A 70 0.72 0.18 -14.87
CA GLN A 70 0.07 1.22 -15.68
C GLN A 70 -0.27 2.47 -14.87
N LEU A 71 -0.69 2.31 -13.62
CA LEU A 71 -0.97 3.45 -12.72
C LEU A 71 0.31 4.19 -12.32
N LYS A 72 1.43 3.50 -12.10
CA LYS A 72 2.75 4.12 -11.83
C LYS A 72 3.23 4.99 -12.99
N GLU A 73 3.04 4.54 -14.22
CA GLU A 73 3.39 5.29 -15.43
C GLU A 73 2.51 6.53 -15.64
N ARG A 74 1.35 6.60 -14.97
CA ARG A 74 0.34 7.65 -15.15
C ARG A 74 0.04 8.37 -13.83
N PRO A 75 0.99 9.16 -13.29
CA PRO A 75 0.84 9.79 -11.97
C PRO A 75 -0.38 10.72 -11.87
N LYS A 76 -0.77 11.39 -12.98
CA LYS A 76 -1.99 12.20 -13.04
C LYS A 76 -3.25 11.36 -12.78
N VAL A 77 -3.32 10.15 -13.32
CA VAL A 77 -4.44 9.22 -13.11
C VAL A 77 -4.39 8.63 -11.70
N ALA A 78 -3.20 8.22 -11.25
CA ALA A 78 -2.99 7.69 -9.90
C ALA A 78 -3.51 8.64 -8.82
N LYS A 79 -3.33 9.97 -8.98
CA LYS A 79 -3.86 10.98 -8.06
C LYS A 79 -5.37 10.86 -7.78
N TYR A 80 -6.16 10.40 -8.76
CA TYR A 80 -7.61 10.21 -8.62
C TYR A 80 -7.98 8.79 -8.19
N VAL A 81 -7.18 7.79 -8.58
CA VAL A 81 -7.44 6.37 -8.28
C VAL A 81 -7.04 6.02 -6.84
N LEU A 82 -5.88 6.48 -6.36
CA LEU A 82 -5.34 6.10 -5.06
C LEU A 82 -6.27 6.42 -3.88
N PRO A 83 -6.98 7.58 -3.82
CA PRO A 83 -7.97 7.81 -2.78
C PRO A 83 -9.07 6.74 -2.74
N GLN A 84 -9.52 6.25 -3.89
CA GLN A 84 -10.55 5.21 -3.97
C GLN A 84 -9.99 3.83 -3.63
N ILE A 85 -8.75 3.53 -4.02
CA ILE A 85 -8.05 2.31 -3.59
C ILE A 85 -7.90 2.29 -2.07
N ARG A 86 -7.42 3.38 -1.44
CA ARG A 86 -7.35 3.49 0.03
C ARG A 86 -8.71 3.32 0.68
N ALA A 87 -9.77 3.90 0.10
CA ALA A 87 -11.12 3.72 0.60
C ALA A 87 -11.57 2.25 0.51
N ALA A 88 -11.27 1.55 -0.59
CA ALA A 88 -11.56 0.14 -0.76
C ALA A 88 -10.77 -0.75 0.21
N ILE A 89 -9.48 -0.46 0.44
CA ILE A 89 -8.64 -1.13 1.44
C ILE A 89 -9.28 -1.06 2.82
N VAL A 90 -9.82 0.09 3.23
CA VAL A 90 -10.33 0.26 4.60
C VAL A 90 -11.80 -0.15 4.75
N ARG A 91 -12.63 0.07 3.74
CA ARG A 91 -14.09 0.04 3.87
C ARG A 91 -14.79 -1.00 2.98
N SER A 92 -14.08 -1.75 2.15
CA SER A 92 -14.74 -2.71 1.25
C SER A 92 -15.42 -3.85 2.05
N PRO A 93 -16.71 -4.12 1.80
CA PRO A 93 -17.39 -5.26 2.37
C PRO A 93 -16.94 -6.59 1.73
N SER A 94 -16.35 -6.58 0.53
CA SER A 94 -15.81 -7.78 -0.11
C SER A 94 -14.35 -8.00 0.31
N GLU A 95 -14.05 -9.18 0.85
CA GLU A 95 -12.68 -9.58 1.16
C GLU A 95 -11.82 -9.63 -0.10
N GLN A 96 -12.35 -10.16 -1.20
CA GLN A 96 -11.63 -10.28 -2.46
C GLN A 96 -11.32 -8.90 -3.07
N GLN A 97 -12.28 -7.96 -3.04
CA GLN A 97 -12.03 -6.59 -3.45
C GLN A 97 -11.00 -5.90 -2.55
N GLN A 98 -11.07 -6.11 -1.24
CA GLN A 98 -10.11 -5.57 -0.28
C GLN A 98 -8.70 -6.10 -0.55
N TRP A 99 -8.56 -7.41 -0.78
CA TRP A 99 -7.30 -8.06 -1.15
C TRP A 99 -6.75 -7.48 -2.46
N ALA A 100 -7.57 -7.38 -3.50
CA ALA A 100 -7.15 -6.80 -4.77
C ALA A 100 -6.70 -5.34 -4.65
N ALA A 101 -7.39 -4.54 -3.83
CA ALA A 101 -7.00 -3.17 -3.53
C ALA A 101 -5.66 -3.10 -2.77
N ILE A 102 -5.41 -4.03 -1.84
CA ILE A 102 -4.13 -4.15 -1.13
C ILE A 102 -2.99 -4.49 -2.10
N ARG A 103 -3.21 -5.42 -3.04
CA ARG A 103 -2.23 -5.78 -4.08
C ARG A 103 -1.87 -4.62 -4.99
N ILE A 104 -2.84 -3.79 -5.37
CA ILE A 104 -2.56 -2.54 -6.10
C ILE A 104 -1.83 -1.55 -5.19
N GLY A 105 -2.23 -1.44 -3.93
CA GLY A 105 -1.63 -0.58 -2.93
C GLY A 105 -0.14 -0.86 -2.68
N GLU A 106 0.30 -2.11 -2.80
CA GLU A 106 1.71 -2.53 -2.70
C GLU A 106 2.62 -1.71 -3.62
N ALA A 107 2.18 -1.43 -4.85
CA ALA A 107 2.96 -0.63 -5.78
C ALA A 107 3.17 0.83 -5.31
N PHE A 108 2.30 1.33 -4.43
CA PHE A 108 2.32 2.70 -3.92
C PHE A 108 2.69 2.77 -2.44
N ILE A 109 3.40 1.77 -1.92
CA ILE A 109 3.77 1.71 -0.50
C ILE A 109 4.66 2.89 -0.04
N SER A 110 5.36 3.55 -0.96
CA SER A 110 6.12 4.78 -0.68
C SER A 110 5.24 6.00 -0.38
N ASP A 111 3.95 5.97 -0.72
CA ASP A 111 2.99 6.96 -0.27
C ASP A 111 2.59 6.68 1.19
N ARG A 112 2.98 7.60 2.09
CA ARG A 112 2.67 7.53 3.53
C ARG A 112 1.19 7.25 3.81
N SER A 113 0.29 7.77 3.01
CA SER A 113 -1.14 7.56 3.20
C SER A 113 -1.60 6.14 2.85
N MET A 114 -0.90 5.46 1.94
CA MET A 114 -1.12 4.06 1.60
C MET A 114 -0.56 3.17 2.71
N GLU A 115 0.66 3.46 3.15
CA GLU A 115 1.29 2.82 4.32
C GLU A 115 0.37 2.90 5.55
N ASP A 116 -0.16 4.10 5.87
CA ASP A 116 -1.07 4.29 7.00
C ASP A 116 -2.39 3.51 6.83
N ALA A 117 -2.90 3.39 5.60
CA ALA A 117 -4.10 2.60 5.33
C ALA A 117 -3.86 1.10 5.56
N LEU A 118 -2.73 0.56 5.08
CA LEU A 118 -2.33 -0.83 5.28
C LEU A 118 -2.04 -1.12 6.75
N PHE A 119 -1.37 -0.20 7.46
CA PHE A 119 -1.08 -0.34 8.88
C PHE A 119 -2.33 -0.41 9.76
N ARG A 120 -3.43 0.24 9.37
CA ARG A 120 -4.72 0.13 10.07
C ARG A 120 -5.34 -1.27 9.95
N LEU A 121 -5.04 -2.00 8.88
CA LEU A 121 -5.57 -3.36 8.67
C LEU A 121 -4.99 -4.41 9.61
N ARG A 122 -3.94 -4.10 10.38
CA ARG A 122 -3.40 -5.01 11.41
C ARG A 122 -4.44 -5.42 12.47
N SER A 123 -5.48 -4.60 12.64
CA SER A 123 -6.60 -4.83 13.56
C SER A 123 -7.86 -5.34 12.85
N SER A 124 -7.77 -5.69 11.55
CA SER A 124 -8.89 -6.24 10.79
C SER A 124 -9.29 -7.62 11.35
N PRO A 125 -10.59 -7.93 11.48
CA PRO A 125 -11.05 -9.27 11.86
C PRO A 125 -10.82 -10.30 10.75
N ARG A 126 -10.54 -9.87 9.52
CA ARG A 126 -10.22 -10.73 8.38
C ARG A 126 -8.73 -11.06 8.41
N GLU A 127 -8.38 -12.20 9.00
CA GLU A 127 -6.97 -12.57 9.23
C GLU A 127 -6.13 -12.58 7.96
N ARG A 128 -6.65 -13.11 6.85
CA ARG A 128 -5.96 -13.15 5.55
C ARG A 128 -5.62 -11.74 5.04
N ILE A 129 -6.56 -10.80 5.18
CA ILE A 129 -6.38 -9.40 4.80
C ILE A 129 -5.36 -8.71 5.69
N ALA A 130 -5.47 -8.92 7.00
CA ALA A 130 -4.55 -8.35 7.97
C ALA A 130 -3.11 -8.84 7.73
N ALA A 131 -2.94 -10.15 7.51
CA ALA A 131 -1.66 -10.78 7.20
C ALA A 131 -1.04 -10.23 5.90
N GLU A 132 -1.81 -10.17 4.81
CA GLU A 132 -1.30 -9.65 3.53
C GLU A 132 -0.91 -8.16 3.62
N ALA A 133 -1.70 -7.34 4.33
CA ALA A 133 -1.34 -5.95 4.58
C ALA A 133 -0.04 -5.84 5.38
N THR A 134 0.14 -6.67 6.41
CA THR A 134 1.38 -6.73 7.20
C THR A 134 2.57 -7.22 6.39
N ARG A 135 2.39 -8.20 5.49
CA ARG A 135 3.43 -8.64 4.57
C ARG A 135 3.94 -7.46 3.73
N ILE A 136 3.04 -6.64 3.18
CA ILE A 136 3.40 -5.49 2.35
C ILE A 136 4.12 -4.40 3.14
N LEU A 137 3.79 -4.21 4.43
CA LEU A 137 4.52 -3.25 5.27
C LEU A 137 6.01 -3.57 5.41
N SER A 138 6.42 -4.83 5.18
CA SER A 138 7.85 -5.19 5.13
C SER A 138 8.61 -4.63 3.92
N LEU A 139 7.90 -4.04 2.96
CA LEU A 139 8.46 -3.39 1.76
C LEU A 139 8.57 -1.86 1.90
N VAL A 140 8.21 -1.29 3.05
CA VAL A 140 8.30 0.16 3.29
C VAL A 140 9.78 0.59 3.30
N GLU A 141 10.09 1.70 2.64
CA GLU A 141 11.40 2.33 2.70
C GLU A 141 11.39 3.57 3.62
N PRO A 142 12.45 3.81 4.42
CA PRO A 142 13.63 2.95 4.61
C PRO A 142 13.35 1.70 5.48
N PRO A 143 14.24 0.68 5.48
CA PRO A 143 14.07 -0.54 6.29
C PRO A 143 13.81 -0.31 7.78
N SER A 144 14.35 0.76 8.36
CA SER A 144 14.09 1.15 9.75
C SER A 144 12.62 1.49 10.01
N ARG A 145 11.97 2.15 9.05
CA ARG A 145 10.54 2.46 9.12
C ARG A 145 9.68 1.22 8.93
N ALA A 146 10.06 0.32 8.02
CA ALA A 146 9.39 -0.98 7.92
C ALA A 146 9.49 -1.75 9.25
N ALA A 147 10.68 -1.79 9.86
CA ALA A 147 10.88 -2.46 11.14
C ALA A 147 9.96 -1.86 12.22
N GLU A 148 9.95 -0.53 12.41
CA GLU A 148 9.07 0.15 13.37
C GLU A 148 7.59 -0.22 13.17
N ARG A 149 7.11 -0.22 11.92
CA ARG A 149 5.72 -0.61 11.61
C ARG A 149 5.43 -2.06 11.97
N LEU A 150 6.35 -2.97 11.65
CA LEU A 150 6.19 -4.39 11.96
C LEU A 150 6.29 -4.65 13.47
N GLY A 151 7.17 -3.94 14.19
CA GLY A 151 7.26 -3.98 15.66
C GLY A 151 5.95 -3.54 16.32
N ALA A 152 5.35 -2.45 15.82
CA ALA A 152 4.04 -2.01 16.26
C ALA A 152 2.92 -3.03 15.94
N CYS A 153 3.01 -3.77 14.83
CA CYS A 153 2.11 -4.90 14.56
C CYS A 153 2.24 -6.00 15.63
N LEU A 154 3.44 -6.33 16.11
CA LEU A 154 3.61 -7.35 17.16
C LEU A 154 2.89 -6.99 18.46
N LYS A 155 2.89 -5.70 18.82
CA LYS A 155 2.26 -5.17 20.03
C LYS A 155 0.74 -5.15 19.94
N ASP A 156 0.19 -4.64 18.84
CA ASP A 156 -1.23 -4.30 18.73
C ASP A 156 -2.09 -5.36 18.02
N ALA A 157 -1.46 -6.32 17.34
CA ALA A 157 -2.17 -7.32 16.54
C ALA A 157 -3.10 -8.20 17.38
N GLN A 158 -4.32 -8.37 16.88
CA GLN A 158 -5.36 -9.18 17.50
C GLN A 158 -5.32 -10.65 17.05
N CYS A 159 -4.71 -10.94 15.89
CA CYS A 159 -4.65 -12.28 15.33
C CYS A 159 -3.21 -12.79 15.17
N GLY A 160 -3.09 -14.12 15.12
CA GLY A 160 -1.81 -14.80 14.99
C GLY A 160 -1.10 -14.51 13.67
N ALA A 161 -1.85 -14.52 12.57
CA ALA A 161 -1.31 -14.38 11.23
C ALA A 161 -0.56 -13.05 11.03
N VAL A 162 -1.03 -11.96 11.63
CA VAL A 162 -0.32 -10.67 11.62
C VAL A 162 1.00 -10.75 12.38
N LYS A 163 1.03 -11.42 13.54
CA LYS A 163 2.28 -11.58 14.30
C LYS A 163 3.28 -12.43 13.53
N ASP A 164 2.82 -13.50 12.90
CA ASP A 164 3.67 -14.41 12.12
C ASP A 164 4.26 -13.69 10.89
N GLU A 165 3.45 -12.92 10.16
CA GLU A 165 3.91 -12.10 9.03
C GLU A 165 4.83 -10.94 9.47
N ALA A 166 4.56 -10.33 10.62
CA ALA A 166 5.45 -9.31 11.18
C ALA A 166 6.81 -9.88 11.55
N CYS A 167 6.85 -11.06 12.19
CA CYS A 167 8.10 -11.78 12.47
C CYS A 167 8.85 -12.12 11.18
N ALA A 168 8.15 -12.65 10.18
CA ALA A 168 8.73 -13.00 8.89
C ALA A 168 9.28 -11.76 8.15
N GLY A 169 8.56 -10.64 8.22
CA GLY A 169 8.99 -9.35 7.68
C GLY A 169 10.25 -8.83 8.37
N LEU A 170 10.28 -8.83 9.70
CA LEU A 170 11.45 -8.41 10.48
C LEU A 170 12.68 -9.28 10.17
N LEU A 171 12.51 -10.60 9.97
CA LEU A 171 13.61 -11.48 9.56
C LEU A 171 14.19 -11.07 8.19
N ARG A 172 13.33 -10.69 7.23
CA ARG A 172 13.75 -10.23 5.89
C ARG A 172 14.53 -8.91 5.93
N LEU A 173 14.27 -8.06 6.92
CA LEU A 173 14.96 -6.78 7.12
C LEU A 173 16.35 -6.93 7.77
N GLY A 174 16.76 -8.14 8.13
CA GLY A 174 18.10 -8.44 8.63
C GLY A 174 18.41 -7.80 9.99
N GLU A 175 19.54 -7.10 10.10
CA GLU A 175 20.01 -6.52 11.37
C GLU A 175 19.03 -5.50 11.96
N VAL A 176 18.42 -4.68 11.10
CA VAL A 176 17.44 -3.66 11.53
C VAL A 176 16.20 -4.34 12.12
N GLY A 177 15.71 -5.39 11.45
CA GLY A 177 14.59 -6.17 11.97
C GLY A 177 14.93 -6.98 13.22
N LEU A 178 16.17 -7.46 13.36
CA LEU A 178 16.65 -8.12 14.58
C LEU A 178 16.66 -7.15 15.76
N ALA A 179 17.14 -5.91 15.56
CA ALA A 179 17.15 -4.89 16.60
C ALA A 179 15.74 -4.59 17.10
N GLU A 180 14.79 -4.43 16.19
CA GLU A 180 13.39 -4.19 16.51
C GLU A 180 12.73 -5.38 17.22
N MET A 181 13.01 -6.61 16.74
CA MET A 181 12.49 -7.83 17.36
C MET A 181 12.94 -7.97 18.82
N ARG A 182 14.15 -7.54 19.19
CA ARG A 182 14.60 -7.57 20.60
C ARG A 182 13.69 -6.75 21.51
N THR A 183 13.21 -5.60 21.04
CA THR A 183 12.31 -4.72 21.79
C THR A 183 10.91 -5.33 21.97
N HIS A 184 10.48 -6.15 21.00
CA HIS A 184 9.11 -6.66 20.92
C HIS A 184 8.95 -8.16 21.20
N MET A 185 10.04 -8.87 21.54
CA MET A 185 10.02 -10.32 21.78
C MET A 185 8.96 -10.73 22.81
N ASN A 186 8.80 -9.93 23.87
CA ASN A 186 7.86 -10.20 24.96
C ASN A 186 6.38 -9.98 24.56
N ALA A 187 6.10 -9.39 23.38
CA ALA A 187 4.74 -9.31 22.84
C ALA A 187 4.27 -10.63 22.19
N LEU A 188 5.20 -11.59 22.00
CA LEU A 188 4.92 -12.94 21.55
C LEU A 188 4.73 -13.87 22.74
N ASN A 189 3.72 -14.75 22.66
CA ASN A 189 3.59 -15.83 23.63
C ASN A 189 4.65 -16.93 23.37
N VAL A 190 4.89 -17.79 24.36
CA VAL A 190 5.90 -18.85 24.30
C VAL A 190 5.75 -19.72 23.04
N GLY A 191 4.52 -20.10 22.68
CA GLY A 191 4.25 -20.89 21.47
C GLY A 191 4.73 -20.23 20.18
N ARG A 192 4.54 -18.91 20.02
CA ARG A 192 5.03 -18.16 18.85
C ARG A 192 6.54 -17.96 18.89
N ARG A 193 7.14 -17.80 20.06
CA ARG A 193 8.60 -17.74 20.17
C ARG A 193 9.24 -19.08 19.79
N LEU A 194 8.63 -20.21 20.16
CA LEU A 194 9.03 -21.55 19.70
C LEU A 194 8.85 -21.71 18.17
N TRP A 195 7.73 -21.25 17.61
CA TRP A 195 7.54 -21.21 16.17
C TRP A 195 8.62 -20.38 15.47
N LEU A 196 8.98 -19.22 16.03
CA LEU A 196 10.01 -18.33 15.50
C LEU A 196 11.39 -18.98 15.48
N VAL A 197 11.77 -19.74 16.52
CA VAL A 197 13.01 -20.55 16.51
C VAL A 197 13.04 -21.47 15.29
N ARG A 198 11.94 -22.22 15.06
CA ARG A 198 11.86 -23.16 13.93
C ARG A 198 11.89 -22.42 12.59
N TYR A 199 11.14 -21.32 12.48
CA TYR A 199 11.09 -20.51 11.27
C TYR A 199 12.46 -19.90 10.92
N VAL A 200 13.18 -19.36 11.90
CA VAL A 200 14.55 -18.83 11.72
C VAL A 200 15.53 -19.94 11.34
N ASN A 201 15.40 -21.12 11.96
CA ASN A 201 16.23 -22.26 11.62
C ASN A 201 16.08 -22.66 10.14
N ASP A 202 14.85 -22.63 9.62
CA ASP A 202 14.52 -23.05 8.26
C ASP A 202 14.75 -21.95 7.21
N ARG A 203 14.55 -20.68 7.56
CA ARG A 203 14.50 -19.54 6.61
C ARG A 203 15.45 -18.38 6.94
N GLY A 204 16.25 -18.48 8.00
CA GLY A 204 17.05 -17.36 8.53
C GLY A 204 18.19 -16.89 7.64
N GLY A 205 18.64 -17.71 6.67
CA GLY A 205 19.70 -17.37 5.73
C GLY A 205 20.95 -16.83 6.45
N VAL A 206 21.46 -15.69 5.96
CA VAL A 206 22.67 -15.03 6.49
C VAL A 206 22.52 -14.58 7.96
N ASN A 207 21.30 -14.21 8.37
CA ASN A 207 21.03 -13.69 9.72
C ASN A 207 20.64 -14.78 10.73
N ARG A 208 20.56 -16.05 10.31
CA ARG A 208 20.12 -17.19 11.14
C ARG A 208 20.82 -17.22 12.49
N GLN A 209 22.15 -17.13 12.50
CA GLN A 209 22.95 -17.26 13.72
C GLN A 209 22.65 -16.13 14.72
N ALA A 210 22.62 -14.88 14.28
CA ALA A 210 22.34 -13.73 15.14
C ALA A 210 20.93 -13.79 15.76
N TRP A 211 19.94 -14.24 14.98
CA TRP A 211 18.58 -14.44 15.46
C TRP A 211 18.47 -15.58 16.48
N LEU A 212 19.07 -16.74 16.21
CA LEU A 212 19.06 -17.85 17.16
C LEU A 212 19.85 -17.54 18.44
N GLN A 213 20.94 -16.77 18.37
CA GLN A 213 21.67 -16.30 19.54
C GLN A 213 20.83 -15.34 20.42
N MET A 214 19.99 -14.51 19.82
CA MET A 214 19.02 -13.70 20.57
C MET A 214 17.99 -14.61 21.26
N LEU A 215 17.42 -15.58 20.55
CA LEU A 215 16.42 -16.51 21.10
C LEU A 215 17.00 -17.47 22.16
N ALA A 216 18.29 -17.79 22.08
CA ALA A 216 18.99 -18.57 23.11
C ALA A 216 19.09 -17.82 24.46
N LYS A 217 18.82 -16.51 24.48
CA LYS A 217 18.75 -15.66 25.68
C LYS A 217 17.30 -15.39 26.14
N ASP A 218 16.30 -16.06 25.58
CA ASP A 218 14.90 -15.91 25.97
C ASP A 218 14.70 -16.21 27.47
N GLU A 219 13.71 -15.61 28.10
CA GLU A 219 13.38 -15.86 29.52
C GLU A 219 12.81 -17.27 29.73
N ASP A 220 12.13 -17.82 28.71
CA ASP A 220 11.52 -19.14 28.75
C ASP A 220 12.54 -20.26 28.46
N THR A 221 12.57 -21.28 29.32
CA THR A 221 13.52 -22.41 29.24
C THR A 221 13.32 -23.25 27.98
N ALA A 222 12.08 -23.44 27.53
CA ALA A 222 11.79 -24.24 26.34
C ALA A 222 12.28 -23.51 25.08
N VAL A 223 12.05 -22.20 24.99
CA VAL A 223 12.55 -21.38 23.88
C VAL A 223 14.07 -21.38 23.83
N ARG A 224 14.75 -21.18 24.97
CA ARG A 224 16.21 -21.25 25.02
C ARG A 224 16.76 -22.59 24.56
N THR A 225 16.18 -23.68 25.06
CA THR A 225 16.63 -25.04 24.74
C THR A 225 16.46 -25.33 23.24
N ALA A 226 15.32 -24.95 22.67
CA ALA A 226 15.06 -25.09 21.23
C ALA A 226 16.05 -24.26 20.39
N ALA A 227 16.35 -23.03 20.80
CA ALA A 227 17.30 -22.16 20.10
C ALA A 227 18.75 -22.68 20.17
N VAL A 228 19.18 -23.20 21.34
CA VAL A 228 20.49 -23.83 21.50
C VAL A 228 20.60 -25.10 20.66
N ALA A 229 19.56 -25.93 20.62
CA ALA A 229 19.51 -27.11 19.76
C ALA A 229 19.61 -26.72 18.27
N ALA A 230 18.86 -25.70 17.84
CA ALA A 230 18.95 -25.18 16.47
C ALA A 230 20.34 -24.60 16.15
N LEU A 231 21.02 -23.95 17.11
CA LEU A 231 22.40 -23.50 16.92
C LEU A 231 23.37 -24.66 16.72
N ALA A 232 23.13 -25.82 17.35
CA ALA A 232 23.94 -27.04 17.20
C ALA A 232 23.68 -27.81 15.88
N GLY A 233 22.55 -27.55 15.19
CA GLY A 233 22.29 -28.00 13.81
C GLY A 233 20.84 -27.74 13.36
N PRO A 234 20.53 -27.53 12.04
CA PRO A 234 21.38 -27.71 10.88
C PRO A 234 21.69 -26.42 10.09
N VAL A 235 22.89 -26.41 9.49
CA VAL A 235 23.19 -25.80 8.18
C VAL A 235 23.63 -26.94 7.26
N THR A 236 22.69 -27.55 6.56
CA THR A 236 23.00 -28.30 5.33
C THR A 236 22.25 -27.59 4.21
N GLN A 237 22.86 -26.54 3.68
CA GLN A 237 22.49 -26.04 2.35
C GLN A 237 22.82 -27.16 1.37
N SER A 238 21.83 -27.99 1.03
CA SER A 238 21.93 -28.83 -0.16
C SER A 238 21.96 -27.89 -1.35
N ALA A 239 23.14 -27.79 -1.95
CA ALA A 239 23.42 -27.17 -3.23
C ALA A 239 22.66 -27.87 -4.37
N HIS A 240 21.33 -27.77 -4.38
CA HIS A 240 20.49 -28.43 -5.38
C HIS A 240 19.33 -27.52 -5.82
N ARG A 241 19.67 -26.34 -6.34
CA ARG A 241 18.73 -25.53 -7.12
C ARG A 241 19.35 -24.90 -8.38
N ASP A 242 20.43 -25.48 -8.86
CA ASP A 242 20.93 -25.29 -10.22
C ASP A 242 20.84 -26.67 -10.92
N ALA A 243 19.88 -26.83 -11.82
CA ALA A 243 19.76 -27.87 -12.88
C ALA A 243 18.34 -28.47 -13.01
N GLU A 244 17.34 -27.64 -13.31
CA GLU A 244 16.24 -28.10 -14.18
C GLU A 244 16.06 -27.05 -15.28
N THR A 245 16.94 -27.11 -16.27
CA THR A 245 16.63 -26.61 -17.61
C THR A 245 15.61 -27.58 -18.21
N PRO A 246 14.37 -27.16 -18.51
CA PRO A 246 13.45 -28.04 -19.21
C PRO A 246 14.00 -28.33 -20.62
N GLN A 247 14.34 -29.58 -20.88
CA GLN A 247 14.50 -30.08 -22.25
C GLN A 247 13.15 -29.92 -22.96
N ILE A 248 13.05 -28.91 -23.81
CA ILE A 248 11.97 -28.80 -24.79
C ILE A 248 12.18 -29.94 -25.77
N ALA A 249 11.42 -31.02 -25.60
CA ALA A 249 11.33 -32.09 -26.57
C ALA A 249 10.80 -31.52 -27.89
N SER A 250 11.64 -31.54 -28.93
CA SER A 250 11.21 -31.34 -30.30
C SER A 250 10.39 -32.57 -30.73
N THR A 251 9.08 -32.47 -30.75
CA THR A 251 8.27 -33.38 -31.58
C THR A 251 8.14 -32.76 -32.95
N GLY A 252 8.96 -33.27 -33.87
CA GLY A 252 8.64 -33.27 -35.29
C GLY A 252 7.52 -34.28 -35.55
N GLY A 253 6.59 -33.88 -36.41
CA GLY A 253 5.42 -34.63 -36.86
C GLY A 253 4.47 -33.69 -37.59
#